data_AF-G7GCH9-F1
#
_entry.id   AF-G7GCH9-F1
#
_cell.length_a   1.000
_cell.length_b   1.000
_cell.length_c   1.000
_cell.angle_alpha   90.00
_cell.angle_beta   90.00
_cell.angle_gamma   90.00
#
_symmetry.space_group_name_H-M   'P 1'
#
loop_
_entity.id
_entity.type
_entity.pdbx_description
1 polymer ?
#
loop_
_entity_poly.entity_id
_entity_poly.type
_entity_poly.pdbx_seq_one_letter_code
_entity_poly.pdbx_strand_id
1 'polypeptide(L)'
;MSNMLKSSAVFVFIFIFSIFLYYSSLAGDYVWDDTLLFVNKINLVNEPLTWSLLSEPVLPGTTYFRPFVFLSWYTEFYLFGQNPFISHCVNLLLLIFNTFFVFILALNIAKQLDINKGFLLSFLASFLYMIHPAIIESTAWVSGRFDQFVTFFTLIGLIFLLRIILISNKEK
;
A
#
# COMPACT_ATOMS: atom_id res chain seq x y z
N MET A 1 18.92 17.58 -13.15
CA MET A 1 19.34 17.14 -11.80
C MET A 1 18.42 17.62 -10.66
N SER A 2 17.68 18.75 -10.79
CA SER A 2 16.88 19.33 -9.69
C SER A 2 15.59 18.59 -9.30
N ASN A 3 14.86 17.98 -10.25
CA ASN A 3 13.57 17.35 -9.95
C ASN A 3 13.69 15.97 -9.29
N MET A 4 14.71 15.18 -9.65
CA MET A 4 14.93 13.86 -9.08
C MET A 4 15.32 13.95 -7.59
N LEU A 5 16.25 14.84 -7.25
CA LEU A 5 16.63 15.12 -5.86
C LEU A 5 15.44 15.58 -5.02
N LYS A 6 14.57 16.43 -5.57
CA LYS A 6 13.34 16.87 -4.90
C LYS A 6 12.36 15.71 -4.65
N SER A 7 12.15 14.84 -5.63
CA SER A 7 11.30 13.65 -5.46
C SER A 7 11.88 12.67 -4.45
N SER A 8 13.20 12.48 -4.42
CA SER A 8 13.88 11.68 -3.38
C SER A 8 13.69 12.29 -2.00
N ALA A 9 13.82 13.61 -1.85
CA ALA A 9 13.57 14.29 -0.57
C ALA A 9 12.11 14.11 -0.10
N VAL A 10 11.14 14.18 -1.00
CA VAL A 10 9.72 13.90 -0.69
C VAL A 10 9.54 12.46 -0.23
N PHE A 11 10.15 11.47 -0.91
CA PHE A 11 10.08 10.08 -0.50
C PHE A 11 10.68 9.86 0.89
N VAL A 12 11.85 10.42 1.17
CA VAL A 12 12.50 10.34 2.49
C VAL A 12 11.62 11.00 3.56
N PHE A 13 11.02 12.16 3.27
CA PHE A 13 10.08 12.80 4.17
C PHE A 13 8.87 11.91 4.47
N ILE A 14 8.22 11.36 3.44
CA ILE A 14 7.08 10.45 3.60
C ILE A 14 7.48 9.23 4.44
N PHE A 15 8.65 8.65 4.18
CA PHE A 15 9.15 7.49 4.91
C PHE A 15 9.31 7.79 6.40
N ILE A 16 10.06 8.84 6.75
CA ILE A 16 10.32 9.22 8.14
C ILE A 16 9.03 9.62 8.85
N PHE A 17 8.19 10.42 8.20
CA PHE A 17 6.97 10.94 8.82
C PHE A 17 5.90 9.86 8.98
N SER A 18 5.79 8.91 8.04
CA SER A 18 4.89 7.75 8.20
C SER A 18 5.31 6.89 9.39
N ILE A 19 6.61 6.63 9.57
CA ILE A 19 7.11 5.93 10.75
C ILE A 19 6.74 6.70 12.02
N PHE A 20 6.96 8.03 12.05
CA PHE A 20 6.60 8.84 13.20
C PHE A 20 5.09 8.81 13.53
N LEU A 21 4.21 8.73 12.54
CA LEU A 21 2.76 8.66 12.78
C LEU A 21 2.28 7.28 13.23
N TYR A 22 2.88 6.22 12.68
CA TYR A 22 2.40 4.85 12.82
C TYR A 22 3.33 3.97 13.68
N TYR A 23 4.36 4.52 14.34
CA TYR A 23 5.28 3.70 15.15
C TYR A 23 4.56 2.90 16.23
N SER A 24 3.48 3.44 16.80
CA SER A 24 2.71 2.77 17.85
C SER A 24 1.99 1.52 17.32
N SER A 25 1.57 1.50 16.05
CA SER A 25 0.93 0.33 15.47
C SER A 25 1.91 -0.82 15.29
N LEU A 26 3.22 -0.56 15.22
CA LEU A 26 4.22 -1.62 15.12
C LEU A 26 4.29 -2.53 16.35
N ALA A 27 3.85 -2.03 17.51
CA ALA A 27 3.78 -2.79 18.76
C ALA A 27 2.43 -3.49 18.97
N GLY A 28 1.52 -3.43 17.98
CA GLY A 28 0.22 -4.09 18.04
C GLY A 28 0.33 -5.60 17.84
N ASP A 29 -0.64 -6.32 18.41
CA ASP A 29 -0.89 -7.73 18.12
C ASP A 29 -1.92 -7.87 16.99
N TYR A 30 -2.07 -9.09 16.47
CA TYR A 30 -3.18 -9.43 15.57
C TYR A 30 -4.53 -9.29 16.28
N VAL A 31 -5.49 -8.64 15.61
CA VAL A 31 -6.81 -8.34 16.19
C VAL A 31 -7.94 -8.60 15.20
N TRP A 32 -9.15 -8.79 15.75
CA TRP A 32 -10.38 -8.97 14.98
C TRP A 32 -10.24 -10.10 13.93
N ASP A 33 -10.53 -9.81 12.67
CA ASP A 33 -10.56 -10.82 11.62
C ASP A 33 -9.16 -11.37 11.31
N ASP A 34 -8.06 -10.73 11.73
CA ASP A 34 -6.71 -11.30 11.59
C ASP A 34 -6.67 -12.74 12.13
N THR A 35 -7.37 -12.96 13.24
CA THR A 35 -7.45 -14.26 13.91
C THR A 35 -8.05 -15.33 13.00
N LEU A 36 -9.15 -15.00 12.33
CA LEU A 36 -9.93 -15.91 11.48
C LEU A 36 -9.29 -16.04 10.10
N LEU A 37 -8.68 -14.96 9.60
CA LEU A 37 -8.14 -14.85 8.26
C LEU A 37 -6.80 -15.54 8.11
N PHE A 38 -5.93 -15.49 9.12
CA PHE A 38 -4.63 -16.13 9.03
C PHE A 38 -4.02 -16.66 10.32
N VAL A 39 -4.29 -16.10 11.50
CA VAL A 39 -3.65 -16.61 12.74
C VAL A 39 -4.07 -18.05 13.03
N ASN A 40 -5.37 -18.35 12.97
CA ASN A 40 -5.89 -19.69 13.21
C ASN A 40 -5.81 -20.60 11.97
N LYS A 41 -5.35 -20.09 10.82
CA LYS A 41 -5.20 -20.87 9.59
C LYS A 41 -3.80 -21.49 9.53
N ILE A 42 -3.64 -22.61 10.21
CA ILE A 42 -2.38 -23.37 10.28
C ILE A 42 -1.83 -23.69 8.87
N ASN A 43 -2.70 -23.90 7.89
CA ASN A 43 -2.31 -24.22 6.51
C ASN A 43 -1.54 -23.08 5.82
N LEU A 44 -1.76 -21.81 6.18
CA LEU A 44 -0.99 -20.70 5.62
C LEU A 44 0.47 -20.67 6.08
N VAL A 45 0.81 -21.41 7.14
CA VAL A 45 2.15 -21.46 7.73
C VAL A 45 2.85 -22.78 7.41
N ASN A 46 2.12 -23.89 7.49
CA ASN A 46 2.72 -25.23 7.51
C ASN A 46 2.60 -26.01 6.21
N GLU A 47 1.74 -25.58 5.28
CA GLU A 47 1.53 -26.28 4.02
C GLU A 47 2.33 -25.64 2.86
N PRO A 48 2.68 -26.41 1.82
CA PRO A 48 3.29 -25.84 0.62
C PRO A 48 2.33 -24.89 -0.09
N LEU A 49 2.90 -23.89 -0.79
CA LEU A 49 2.13 -22.97 -1.60
C LEU A 49 1.40 -23.71 -2.72
N THR A 50 0.07 -23.68 -2.67
CA THR A 50 -0.79 -24.31 -3.68
C THR A 50 -1.85 -23.33 -4.15
N TRP A 51 -2.37 -23.55 -5.37
CA TRP A 51 -3.49 -22.75 -5.87
C TRP A 51 -4.72 -22.86 -4.97
N SER A 52 -5.01 -24.06 -4.44
CA SER A 52 -6.10 -24.27 -3.49
C SER A 52 -5.99 -23.36 -2.27
N LEU A 53 -4.79 -23.22 -1.70
CA LEU A 53 -4.54 -22.34 -0.55
C LEU A 53 -4.75 -20.85 -0.89
N LEU A 54 -4.36 -20.42 -2.10
CA LEU A 54 -4.53 -19.02 -2.52
C LEU A 54 -5.96 -18.71 -2.98
N SER A 55 -6.67 -19.71 -3.46
CA SER A 55 -7.99 -19.56 -4.06
C SER A 55 -9.15 -19.77 -3.10
N GLU A 56 -8.85 -20.11 -1.85
CA GLU A 56 -9.88 -20.25 -0.83
C GLU A 56 -10.58 -18.90 -0.56
N PRO A 57 -11.89 -18.94 -0.26
CA PRO A 57 -12.57 -17.76 0.23
C PRO A 57 -11.93 -17.21 1.50
N VAL A 58 -11.73 -15.90 1.52
CA VAL A 58 -11.22 -15.12 2.65
C VAL A 58 -12.00 -15.48 3.93
N LEU A 59 -13.35 -15.48 3.82
CA LEU A 59 -14.26 -15.90 4.88
C LEU A 59 -14.99 -17.20 4.51
N PRO A 60 -15.12 -18.17 5.43
CA PRO A 60 -15.88 -19.40 5.19
C PRO A 60 -17.31 -19.12 4.73
N GLY A 61 -17.77 -19.84 3.71
CA GLY A 61 -19.13 -19.69 3.16
C GLY A 61 -19.34 -18.46 2.27
N THR A 62 -18.29 -17.71 1.95
CA THR A 62 -18.36 -16.57 1.03
C THR A 62 -17.72 -16.87 -0.32
N THR A 63 -17.88 -15.96 -1.27
CA THR A 63 -17.14 -15.97 -2.56
C THR A 63 -15.99 -14.95 -2.56
N TYR A 64 -15.58 -14.48 -1.38
CA TYR A 64 -14.56 -13.43 -1.25
C TYR A 64 -13.18 -13.96 -1.62
N PHE A 65 -12.77 -13.74 -2.85
CA PHE A 65 -11.54 -14.27 -3.42
C PHE A 65 -10.46 -13.18 -3.49
N ARG A 66 -9.32 -13.41 -2.80
CA ARG A 66 -8.21 -12.43 -2.70
C ARG A 66 -6.83 -13.10 -2.73
N PRO A 67 -6.46 -13.77 -3.85
CA PRO A 67 -5.28 -14.63 -3.92
C PRO A 67 -3.96 -13.89 -3.70
N PHE A 68 -3.88 -12.63 -4.14
CA PHE A 68 -2.66 -11.86 -3.99
C PHE A 68 -2.35 -11.50 -2.53
N VAL A 69 -3.38 -11.23 -1.72
CA VAL A 69 -3.17 -10.92 -0.31
C VAL A 69 -2.81 -12.19 0.46
N PHE A 70 -3.44 -13.31 0.13
CA PHE A 70 -3.07 -14.63 0.66
C PHE A 70 -1.62 -14.99 0.32
N LEU A 71 -1.19 -14.73 -0.91
CA LEU A 71 0.19 -14.91 -1.32
C LEU A 71 1.13 -14.00 -0.53
N SER A 72 0.73 -12.76 -0.24
CA SER A 72 1.53 -11.83 0.56
C SER A 72 1.74 -12.33 2.00
N TRP A 73 0.69 -12.83 2.65
CA TRP A 73 0.76 -13.41 3.99
C TRP A 73 1.53 -14.72 4.01
N TYR A 74 1.28 -15.61 3.05
CA TYR A 74 2.05 -16.85 2.92
C TYR A 74 3.54 -16.56 2.81
N THR A 75 3.93 -15.66 1.91
CA THR A 75 5.34 -15.31 1.69
C THR A 75 5.95 -14.69 2.95
N GLU A 76 5.20 -13.81 3.62
CA GLU A 76 5.65 -13.20 4.89
C GLU A 76 5.86 -14.26 5.98
N PHE A 77 4.87 -15.11 6.23
CA PHE A 77 4.93 -16.11 7.30
C PHE A 77 5.93 -17.21 7.01
N TYR A 78 6.12 -17.57 5.73
CA TYR A 78 7.16 -18.50 5.32
C TYR A 78 8.57 -17.97 5.63
N LEU A 79 8.80 -16.66 5.45
CA LEU A 79 10.11 -16.04 5.65
C LEU A 79 10.38 -15.62 7.10
N PHE A 80 9.37 -15.15 7.81
CA PHE A 80 9.52 -14.49 9.12
C PHE A 80 8.70 -15.13 10.24
N GLY A 81 7.90 -16.15 9.94
CA GLY A 81 6.87 -16.67 10.83
C GLY A 81 5.70 -15.70 11.00
N GLN A 82 4.69 -16.10 11.77
CA GLN A 82 3.58 -15.22 12.13
C GLN A 82 4.04 -14.21 13.20
N ASN A 83 4.58 -13.08 12.75
CA ASN A 83 5.08 -12.02 13.62
C ASN A 83 4.31 -10.70 13.37
N PRO A 84 3.47 -10.24 14.33
CA PRO A 84 2.67 -9.02 14.17
C PRO A 84 3.49 -7.79 13.77
N PHE A 85 4.68 -7.63 14.35
CA PHE A 85 5.58 -6.52 14.03
C PHE A 85 5.92 -6.48 12.53
N ILE A 86 6.24 -7.64 11.94
CA ILE A 86 6.56 -7.74 10.51
C ILE A 86 5.33 -7.42 9.66
N SER A 87 4.17 -7.93 10.05
CA SER A 87 2.90 -7.65 9.38
C SER A 87 2.56 -6.16 9.36
N HIS A 88 2.73 -5.46 10.48
CA HIS A 88 2.55 -4.01 10.56
C HIS A 88 3.61 -3.25 9.77
N CYS A 89 4.87 -3.71 9.74
CA CYS A 89 5.90 -3.12 8.88
C CYS A 89 5.53 -3.22 7.40
N VAL A 90 4.99 -4.35 6.94
CA VAL A 90 4.52 -4.51 5.55
C VAL A 90 3.41 -3.52 5.22
N ASN A 91 2.42 -3.35 6.10
CA ASN A 91 1.34 -2.38 5.88
C ASN A 91 1.85 -0.93 5.91
N LEU A 92 2.79 -0.62 6.79
CA LEU A 92 3.41 0.71 6.82
C LEU A 92 4.22 0.99 5.54
N LEU A 93 4.94 0.01 5.01
CA LEU A 93 5.63 0.13 3.73
C LEU A 93 4.63 0.36 2.58
N LEU A 94 3.51 -0.35 2.57
CA LEU A 94 2.45 -0.12 1.59
C LEU A 94 1.86 1.29 1.69
N LEU A 95 1.61 1.81 2.89
CA LEU A 95 1.21 3.21 3.09
C LEU A 95 2.22 4.19 2.51
N ILE A 96 3.51 3.99 2.78
CA ILE A 96 4.60 4.85 2.29
C ILE A 96 4.60 4.88 0.76
N PHE A 97 4.50 3.73 0.10
CA PHE A 97 4.43 3.66 -1.35
C PHE A 97 3.15 4.26 -1.92
N ASN A 98 1.99 4.00 -1.31
CA ASN A 98 0.72 4.58 -1.72
C ASN A 98 0.78 6.11 -1.65
N THR A 99 1.29 6.66 -0.55
CA THR A 99 1.48 8.09 -0.35
C THR A 99 2.41 8.69 -1.40
N PHE A 100 3.52 7.99 -1.69
CA PHE A 100 4.45 8.43 -2.73
C PHE A 100 3.81 8.38 -4.13
N PHE A 101 2.98 7.38 -4.42
CA PHE A 101 2.26 7.32 -5.69
C PHE A 101 1.18 8.38 -5.81
N VAL A 102 0.52 8.78 -4.71
CA VAL A 102 -0.34 9.97 -4.69
C VAL A 102 0.47 11.21 -5.10
N PHE A 103 1.67 11.40 -4.54
CA PHE A 103 2.56 12.50 -4.95
C PHE A 103 2.92 12.43 -6.44
N ILE A 104 3.31 11.27 -6.95
CA ILE A 104 3.69 11.10 -8.36
C ILE A 104 2.51 11.34 -9.30
N LEU A 105 1.33 10.83 -8.96
CA LEU A 105 0.12 11.03 -9.74
C LEU A 105 -0.26 12.52 -9.79
N ALA A 106 -0.34 13.16 -8.62
CA ALA A 106 -0.63 14.60 -8.53
C ALA A 106 0.40 15.44 -9.28
N LEU A 107 1.69 15.08 -9.21
CA LEU A 107 2.76 15.79 -9.91
C LEU A 107 2.64 15.67 -11.43
N ASN A 108 2.27 14.49 -11.94
CA ASN A 108 2.06 14.30 -13.37
C ASN A 108 0.85 15.09 -13.86
N ILE A 109 -0.25 15.10 -13.10
CA ILE A 109 -1.45 15.91 -13.41
C ILE A 109 -1.10 17.41 -13.39
N ALA A 110 -0.42 17.88 -12.35
CA ALA A 110 -0.07 19.29 -12.21
C ALA A 110 0.88 19.78 -13.31
N LYS A 111 1.82 18.94 -13.76
CA LYS A 111 2.67 19.23 -14.92
C LYS A 111 1.87 19.30 -16.21
N GLN A 112 0.91 18.40 -16.40
CA GLN A 112 0.12 18.36 -17.62
C GLN A 112 -0.83 19.55 -17.75
N LEU A 113 -1.37 20.01 -16.63
CA LEU A 113 -2.28 21.16 -16.57
C LEU A 113 -1.54 22.50 -16.39
N ASP A 114 -0.21 22.50 -16.45
CA ASP A 114 0.66 23.65 -16.22
C ASP A 114 0.30 24.44 -14.94
N ILE A 115 0.01 23.72 -13.86
CA ILE A 115 -0.43 24.32 -12.61
C ILE A 115 0.75 25.01 -11.93
N ASN A 116 0.60 26.32 -11.71
CA ASN A 116 1.50 27.11 -10.88
C ASN A 116 1.68 26.48 -9.49
N LYS A 117 2.93 26.34 -9.04
CA LYS A 117 3.30 25.65 -7.78
C LYS A 117 2.84 24.17 -7.73
N GLY A 118 2.68 23.51 -8.87
CA GLY A 118 2.22 22.11 -8.96
C GLY A 118 3.00 21.12 -8.07
N PHE A 119 4.30 21.31 -7.90
CA PHE A 119 5.12 20.50 -6.98
C PHE A 119 4.65 20.60 -5.52
N LEU A 120 4.42 21.84 -5.02
CA LEU A 120 3.95 22.07 -3.65
C LEU A 120 2.55 21.47 -3.44
N LEU A 121 1.65 21.67 -4.41
CA LEU A 121 0.30 21.11 -4.33
C LEU A 121 0.32 19.57 -4.35
N SER A 122 1.22 18.96 -5.11
CA SER A 122 1.40 17.50 -5.14
C SER A 122 1.93 16.97 -3.81
N PHE A 123 2.88 17.69 -3.20
CA PHE A 123 3.37 17.37 -1.87
C PHE A 123 2.24 17.47 -0.83
N LEU A 124 1.48 18.57 -0.83
CA LEU A 124 0.34 18.75 0.07
C LEU A 124 -0.72 17.67 -0.13
N ALA A 125 -1.03 17.26 -1.36
CA ALA A 125 -1.96 16.18 -1.64
C ALA A 125 -1.50 14.85 -1.02
N SER A 126 -0.22 14.48 -1.20
CA SER A 126 0.34 13.28 -0.57
C SER A 126 0.40 13.37 0.96
N PHE A 127 0.73 14.55 1.49
CA PHE A 127 0.78 14.78 2.93
C PHE A 127 -0.61 14.65 3.55
N LEU A 128 -1.63 15.26 2.94
CA LEU A 128 -3.03 15.14 3.35
C LEU A 128 -3.50 13.69 3.34
N TYR A 129 -3.17 12.91 2.30
CA TYR A 129 -3.49 11.49 2.24
C TYR A 129 -2.88 10.71 3.43
N MET A 130 -1.58 10.89 3.69
CA MET A 130 -0.85 10.17 4.73
C MET A 130 -1.38 10.45 6.14
N ILE A 131 -1.76 11.70 6.43
CA ILE A 131 -2.26 12.11 7.76
C ILE A 131 -3.77 11.90 7.92
N HIS A 132 -4.49 11.52 6.87
CA HIS A 132 -5.94 11.47 6.90
C HIS A 132 -6.42 10.37 7.85
N PRO A 133 -7.30 10.65 8.84
CA PRO A 133 -7.72 9.66 9.83
C PRO A 133 -8.34 8.38 9.24
N ALA A 134 -9.03 8.49 8.09
CA ALA A 134 -9.62 7.34 7.39
C ALA A 134 -8.59 6.28 6.93
N ILE A 135 -7.29 6.63 6.87
CA ILE A 135 -6.24 5.69 6.46
C ILE A 135 -5.70 4.89 7.65
N ILE A 136 -5.97 5.33 8.88
CA ILE A 136 -5.44 4.73 10.11
C ILE A 136 -5.84 3.26 10.19
N GLU A 137 -7.12 2.95 10.01
CA GLU A 137 -7.62 1.57 10.09
C GLU A 137 -6.92 0.67 9.08
N SER A 138 -6.91 1.05 7.79
CA SER A 138 -6.29 0.25 6.73
C SER A 138 -4.78 0.01 6.91
N THR A 139 -4.10 0.86 7.69
CA THR A 139 -2.65 0.77 7.90
C THR A 139 -2.31 0.07 9.22
N ALA A 140 -3.00 0.44 10.30
CA ALA A 140 -2.74 -0.08 11.64
C ALA A 140 -3.30 -1.49 11.83
N TRP A 141 -4.42 -1.84 11.19
CA TRP A 141 -4.96 -3.19 11.22
C TRP A 141 -4.29 -4.07 10.14
N VAL A 142 -3.80 -5.25 10.51
CA VAL A 142 -3.02 -6.10 9.59
C VAL A 142 -3.85 -6.52 8.39
N SER A 143 -5.10 -6.94 8.60
CA SER A 143 -6.01 -7.28 7.49
C SER A 143 -6.44 -6.09 6.63
N GLY A 144 -6.22 -4.85 7.08
CA GLY A 144 -6.35 -3.64 6.26
C GLY A 144 -5.46 -3.65 5.00
N ARG A 145 -4.49 -4.57 4.94
CA ARG A 145 -3.66 -4.87 3.76
C ARG A 145 -4.46 -5.09 2.48
N PHE A 146 -5.70 -5.60 2.58
CA PHE A 146 -6.60 -5.72 1.43
C PHE A 146 -6.81 -4.38 0.70
N ASP A 147 -7.18 -3.35 1.45
CA ASP A 147 -7.50 -2.03 0.91
C ASP A 147 -6.24 -1.29 0.45
N GLN A 148 -5.13 -1.50 1.15
CA GLN A 148 -3.85 -0.93 0.77
C GLN A 148 -3.34 -1.47 -0.58
N PHE A 149 -3.48 -2.77 -0.85
CA PHE A 149 -3.11 -3.32 -2.16
C PHE A 149 -4.02 -2.83 -3.28
N VAL A 150 -5.33 -2.73 -3.05
CA VAL A 150 -6.26 -2.15 -4.03
C VAL A 150 -5.82 -0.73 -4.38
N THR A 151 -5.51 0.08 -3.36
CA THR A 151 -5.03 1.44 -3.55
C THR A 151 -3.71 1.48 -4.32
N PHE A 152 -2.76 0.62 -3.96
CA PHE A 152 -1.45 0.52 -4.59
C PHE A 152 -1.55 0.26 -6.10
N PHE A 153 -2.25 -0.80 -6.49
CA PHE A 153 -2.39 -1.17 -7.89
C PHE A 153 -3.25 -0.17 -8.67
N THR A 154 -4.26 0.44 -8.03
CA THR A 154 -5.05 1.49 -8.66
C THR A 154 -4.19 2.72 -8.96
N LEU A 155 -3.39 3.19 -8.01
CA LEU A 155 -2.52 4.34 -8.20
C LEU A 155 -1.47 4.09 -9.29
N ILE A 156 -0.82 2.91 -9.28
CA ILE A 156 0.11 2.52 -10.34
C ILE A 156 -0.59 2.49 -11.71
N GLY A 157 -1.78 1.88 -11.80
CA GLY A 157 -2.57 1.82 -13.01
C GLY A 157 -2.91 3.21 -13.56
N LEU A 158 -3.35 4.13 -12.71
CA LEU A 158 -3.63 5.52 -13.07
C LEU A 158 -2.38 6.27 -13.54
N ILE A 159 -1.24 6.06 -12.88
CA ILE A 159 0.04 6.67 -13.28
C ILE A 159 0.45 6.19 -14.68
N PHE A 160 0.35 4.88 -14.96
CA PHE A 160 0.66 4.34 -16.28
C PHE A 160 -0.33 4.79 -17.35
N LEU A 161 -1.62 4.76 -17.05
CA LEU A 161 -2.66 5.23 -17.97
C LEU A 161 -2.41 6.70 -18.36
N LEU A 162 -2.14 7.56 -17.38
CA LEU A 162 -1.84 8.96 -17.65
C LEU A 162 -0.60 9.08 -18.54
N ARG A 163 0.49 8.35 -18.23
CA ARG A 163 1.70 8.37 -19.06
C ARG A 163 1.44 7.95 -20.51
N ILE A 164 0.63 6.91 -20.74
CA ILE A 164 0.28 6.45 -22.09
C ILE A 164 -0.48 7.55 -22.85
N ILE A 165 -1.48 8.17 -22.22
CA ILE A 165 -2.26 9.27 -22.82
C ILE A 165 -1.33 10.44 -23.19
N LEU A 166 -0.37 10.76 -22.32
CA LEU A 166 0.60 11.84 -22.54
C LEU A 166 1.55 11.57 -23.71
N ILE A 167 1.98 10.33 -23.90
CA ILE A 167 2.82 9.94 -25.03
C ILE A 167 2.00 10.06 -26.32
N SER A 168 0.77 9.53 -26.34
CA SER A 168 -0.12 9.57 -27.51
C SER A 168 -0.44 10.99 -27.99
N ASN A 169 -0.58 11.94 -27.06
CA ASN A 169 -0.86 13.34 -27.41
C ASN A 169 0.36 14.11 -27.96
N LYS A 170 1.59 13.61 -27.80
CA LYS A 170 2.80 14.24 -28.36
C LYS A 170 3.09 13.82 -29.80
N GLU A 171 2.54 12.70 -30.23
CA GLU A 171 2.70 12.15 -31.58
C GLU A 171 1.67 12.71 -32.58
N LYS A 172 0.72 13.53 -32.12
CA LYS A 172 -0.23 14.28 -32.93
C LYS A 172 0.18 15.74 -33.03
#